data_AF-A0A8I6XXE5-F1
#
_entry.id   AF-A0A8I6XXE5-F1
#
_cell.length_a   1.000
_cell.length_b   1.000
_cell.length_c   1.000
_cell.angle_alpha   90.00
_cell.angle_beta   90.00
_cell.angle_gamma   90.00
#
_symmetry.space_group_name_H-M   'P 1'
#
loop_
_entity.id
_entity.type
_entity.pdbx_description
1 polymer ?
#
loop_
_entity_poly.entity_id
_entity_poly.type
_entity_poly.pdbx_seq_one_letter_code
_entity_poly.pdbx_strand_id
1 'polypeptide(L)'
;MQQAKAPAPWLTATATAMISSTDDVRRTVQVKPVVVVGPRGCCMAHVARCLLLGQGANPAVLEVSDDGDPAALLFALQPKDNSTKVATDVAFPVVFIGGRLLGGLDCLMAMHMAGELVTLLKHAGALWL
;
A
#
# COMPACT_ATOMS: atom_id res chain seq x y z
N MET A 1 9.77 -5.05 29.97
CA MET A 1 8.48 -4.53 29.46
C MET A 1 8.77 -3.26 28.69
N GLN A 2 8.83 -3.32 27.35
CA GLN A 2 9.17 -2.15 26.54
C GLN A 2 7.89 -1.32 26.33
N GLN A 3 7.91 -0.10 26.85
CA GLN A 3 6.83 0.87 26.74
C GLN A 3 6.93 1.51 25.35
N ALA A 4 5.91 1.28 24.50
CA ALA A 4 5.83 1.92 23.19
C ALA A 4 5.64 3.44 23.38
N LYS A 5 6.66 4.22 23.01
CA LYS A 5 6.63 5.68 22.99
C LYS A 5 5.69 6.14 21.87
N ALA A 6 4.66 6.91 22.22
CA ALA A 6 3.69 7.44 21.26
C ALA A 6 4.41 8.27 20.16
N PRO A 7 4.00 8.16 18.88
CA PRO A 7 4.59 8.92 17.79
C PRO A 7 4.29 10.43 17.93
N ALA A 8 5.24 11.26 17.48
CA ALA A 8 5.17 12.71 17.60
C ALA A 8 3.98 13.33 16.84
N PRO A 9 3.36 14.41 17.37
CA PRO A 9 2.07 14.95 16.91
C PRO A 9 2.07 15.63 15.53
N TRP A 10 3.24 15.81 14.89
CA TRP A 10 3.34 16.43 13.57
C TRP A 10 3.47 15.42 12.42
N LEU A 11 3.65 14.13 12.75
CA LEU A 11 3.42 13.06 11.79
C LEU A 11 1.91 12.87 11.74
N THR A 12 1.23 13.40 10.72
CA THR A 12 -0.14 12.99 10.42
C THR A 12 -0.14 11.48 10.42
N ALA A 13 -0.75 10.88 11.44
CA ALA A 13 -0.69 9.44 11.62
C ALA A 13 -1.29 8.84 10.36
N THR A 14 -0.44 8.20 9.55
CA THR A 14 -0.94 7.35 8.48
C THR A 14 -1.87 6.38 9.16
N ALA A 15 -3.17 6.50 8.88
CA ALA A 15 -4.18 5.66 9.47
C ALA A 15 -3.81 4.22 9.09
N THR A 16 -3.29 3.50 10.09
CA THR A 16 -3.02 2.07 10.00
C THR A 16 -4.32 1.41 10.42
N ALA A 17 -5.01 0.81 9.48
CA ALA A 17 -6.28 0.15 9.74
C ALA A 17 -6.13 -1.36 9.58
N MET A 18 -6.61 -2.11 10.55
CA MET A 18 -6.81 -3.55 10.37
C MET A 18 -8.02 -3.76 9.49
N ILE A 19 -7.89 -4.67 8.54
CA ILE A 19 -8.97 -5.04 7.61
C ILE A 19 -9.14 -6.54 7.63
N SER A 20 -10.41 -6.95 7.70
CA SER A 20 -10.81 -8.36 7.72
C SER A 20 -11.47 -8.79 6.42
N SER A 21 -11.67 -7.87 5.46
CA SER A 21 -12.37 -8.14 4.19
C SER A 21 -11.76 -7.40 2.99
N THR A 22 -11.80 -8.06 1.83
CA THR A 22 -11.45 -7.50 0.52
C THR A 22 -12.24 -6.24 0.18
N ASP A 23 -13.50 -6.16 0.59
CA ASP A 23 -14.34 -4.99 0.28
C ASP A 23 -13.85 -3.71 0.96
N ASP A 24 -13.25 -3.82 2.15
CA ASP A 24 -12.69 -2.67 2.85
C ASP A 24 -11.41 -2.15 2.17
N VAL A 25 -10.60 -3.07 1.64
CA VAL A 25 -9.48 -2.69 0.76
C VAL A 25 -10.01 -1.96 -0.47
N ARG A 26 -11.00 -2.55 -1.17
CA ARG A 26 -11.55 -1.97 -2.40
C ARG A 26 -12.13 -0.59 -2.17
N ARG A 27 -12.87 -0.38 -1.07
CA ARG A 27 -13.37 0.95 -0.68
C ARG A 27 -12.23 1.91 -0.41
N THR A 28 -11.22 1.47 0.34
CA THR A 28 -10.08 2.33 0.69
C THR A 28 -9.28 2.74 -0.54
N VAL A 29 -9.07 1.83 -1.49
CA VAL A 29 -8.39 2.08 -2.77
C VAL A 29 -9.16 3.06 -3.67
N GLN A 30 -10.49 3.11 -3.55
CA GLN A 30 -11.31 4.09 -4.27
C GLN A 30 -11.29 5.48 -3.63
N VAL A 31 -11.19 5.55 -2.30
CA VAL A 31 -11.25 6.81 -1.55
C VAL A 31 -9.87 7.46 -1.41
N LYS A 32 -8.80 6.66 -1.30
CA LYS A 32 -7.45 7.15 -1.07
C LYS A 32 -6.58 6.96 -2.31
N PRO A 33 -5.77 7.98 -2.67
CA PRO A 33 -4.96 7.92 -3.87
C PRO A 33 -3.79 6.95 -3.75
N VAL A 34 -3.35 6.60 -2.53
CA VAL A 34 -2.27 5.64 -2.29
C VAL A 34 -2.63 4.73 -1.11
N VAL A 35 -2.52 3.43 -1.33
CA VAL A 35 -2.80 2.40 -0.31
C VAL A 35 -1.70 1.34 -0.34
N VAL A 36 -1.21 0.95 0.83
CA VAL A 36 -0.24 -0.12 1.02
C VAL A 36 -0.90 -1.18 1.89
N VAL A 37 -0.95 -2.41 1.43
CA VAL A 37 -1.53 -3.55 2.14
C VAL A 37 -0.41 -4.51 2.51
N GLY A 38 -0.39 -4.97 3.76
CA GLY A 38 0.61 -5.91 4.25
C GLY A 38 0.15 -6.65 5.50
N PRO A 39 0.77 -7.78 5.87
CA PRO A 39 0.52 -8.39 7.17
C PRO A 39 1.02 -7.47 8.28
N ARG A 40 0.48 -7.67 9.48
CA ARG A 40 0.88 -6.92 10.67
C ARG A 40 2.38 -7.05 10.90
N GLY A 41 3.06 -5.92 11.13
CA GLY A 41 4.51 -5.92 11.37
C GLY A 41 5.38 -6.19 10.14
N CYS A 42 4.83 -6.16 8.92
CA CYS A 42 5.63 -6.30 7.69
C CYS A 42 6.67 -5.17 7.57
N CYS A 43 7.95 -5.51 7.71
CA CYS A 43 9.05 -4.56 7.56
C CYS A 43 9.07 -3.93 6.16
N MET A 44 8.72 -4.69 5.12
CA MET A 44 8.66 -4.19 3.74
C MET A 44 7.50 -3.20 3.54
N ALA A 45 6.35 -3.39 4.21
CA ALA A 45 5.27 -2.40 4.20
C ALA A 45 5.70 -1.08 4.87
N HIS A 46 6.50 -1.17 5.94
CA HIS A 46 7.10 0.01 6.56
C HIS A 46 8.04 0.75 5.60
N VAL A 47 8.90 0.02 4.88
CA VAL A 47 9.79 0.59 3.86
C VAL A 47 8.98 1.29 2.75
N ALA A 48 7.95 0.63 2.21
CA ALA A 48 7.08 1.22 1.19
C ALA A 48 6.43 2.52 1.70
N ARG A 49 5.91 2.52 2.93
CA ARG A 49 5.33 3.70 3.57
C ARG A 49 6.34 4.84 3.66
N CYS A 50 7.55 4.57 4.16
CA CYS A 50 8.61 5.57 4.31
C CYS A 50 9.02 6.16 2.96
N LEU A 51 9.14 5.33 1.92
CA LEU A 51 9.46 5.79 0.58
C LEU A 51 8.39 6.76 0.06
N LEU A 52 7.11 6.37 0.13
CA LEU A 52 5.98 7.17 -0.34
C LEU A 52 5.85 8.50 0.41
N LEU A 53 6.03 8.49 1.73
CA LEU A 53 6.10 9.71 2.54
C LEU A 53 7.28 10.59 2.15
N GLY A 54 8.44 10.01 1.86
CA GLY A 54 9.61 10.72 1.37
C GLY A 54 9.40 11.40 0.02
N GLN A 55 8.47 10.91 -0.81
CA GLN A 55 8.05 11.57 -2.06
C GLN A 55 6.97 12.66 -1.85
N GLY A 56 6.51 12.87 -0.61
CA GLY A 56 5.46 13.83 -0.27
C GLY A 56 4.03 13.30 -0.42
N ALA A 57 3.85 12.01 -0.69
CA ALA A 57 2.52 11.39 -0.72
C ALA A 57 2.09 10.94 0.69
N ASN A 58 0.78 10.89 0.94
CA ASN A 58 0.22 10.35 2.19
C ASN A 58 -0.46 8.98 1.96
N PRO A 59 0.28 7.86 2.08
CA PRO A 59 -0.29 6.54 1.90
C PRO A 59 -1.20 6.17 3.08
N ALA A 60 -2.22 5.35 2.85
CA ALA A 60 -2.84 4.54 3.91
C ALA A 60 -2.17 3.18 4.00
N VAL A 61 -1.94 2.69 5.21
CA VAL A 61 -1.43 1.34 5.43
C VAL A 61 -2.55 0.49 5.98
N LEU A 62 -2.85 -0.61 5.29
CA LEU A 62 -3.86 -1.57 5.70
C LEU A 62 -3.17 -2.85 6.13
N GLU A 63 -3.42 -3.24 7.37
CA GLU A 63 -2.88 -4.47 7.92
C GLU A 63 -3.89 -5.61 7.72
N VAL A 64 -3.43 -6.69 7.10
CA VAL A 64 -4.19 -7.94 6.98
C VAL A 64 -4.15 -8.67 8.31
N SER A 65 -5.31 -9.12 8.77
CA SER A 65 -5.42 -9.89 10.01
C SER A 65 -4.74 -11.26 9.89
N ASP A 66 -4.22 -11.76 11.03
CA ASP A 66 -3.44 -13.00 11.10
C ASP A 66 -4.28 -14.27 10.81
N ASP A 67 -5.60 -14.16 10.99
CA ASP A 67 -6.61 -15.18 10.71
C ASP A 67 -7.14 -15.16 9.27
N GLY A 68 -6.83 -14.12 8.50
CA GLY A 68 -7.22 -14.02 7.09
C GLY A 68 -6.15 -14.62 6.18
N ASP A 69 -6.54 -15.32 5.11
CA ASP A 69 -5.59 -15.74 4.07
C ASP A 69 -5.19 -14.52 3.23
N PRO A 70 -3.95 -14.02 3.38
CA PRO A 70 -3.48 -12.86 2.62
C PRO A 70 -3.49 -13.10 1.11
N ALA A 71 -3.27 -14.34 0.67
CA ALA A 71 -3.26 -14.69 -0.75
C ALA A 71 -4.68 -14.65 -1.33
N ALA A 72 -5.70 -15.09 -0.56
CA ALA A 72 -7.10 -14.98 -0.95
C ALA A 72 -7.58 -13.53 -1.04
N LEU A 73 -7.20 -12.67 -0.07
CA LEU A 73 -7.49 -11.24 -0.10
C LEU A 73 -6.98 -10.64 -1.40
N LEU A 74 -5.76 -10.99 -1.77
CA LEU A 74 -5.10 -10.41 -2.92
C LEU A 74 -5.59 -10.97 -4.25
N PHE A 75 -5.89 -12.27 -4.31
CA PHE A 75 -6.56 -12.89 -5.46
C PHE A 75 -7.90 -12.18 -5.75
N ALA A 76 -8.64 -11.83 -4.71
CA ALA A 76 -9.89 -11.09 -4.83
C ALA A 76 -9.70 -9.61 -5.22
N LEU A 77 -8.49 -9.06 -5.08
CA LEU A 77 -8.11 -7.71 -5.51
C LEU A 77 -7.51 -7.67 -6.91
N GLN A 78 -7.24 -8.82 -7.55
CA GLN A 78 -6.77 -8.84 -8.92
C GLN A 78 -7.82 -8.22 -9.84
N PRO A 79 -7.42 -7.33 -10.76
CA PRO A 79 -8.28 -6.88 -11.85
C PRO A 79 -8.84 -8.09 -12.60
N LYS A 80 -10.15 -8.12 -12.86
CA LYS A 80 -10.80 -9.20 -13.63
C LYS A 80 -10.39 -9.21 -15.12
N ASP A 81 -9.58 -8.25 -15.58
CA ASP A 81 -9.06 -8.25 -16.93
C ASP A 81 -7.84 -9.16 -17.02
N ASN A 82 -7.88 -10.11 -17.97
CA ASN A 82 -6.88 -11.15 -18.24
C ASN A 82 -5.51 -10.61 -18.72
N SER A 83 -5.20 -9.33 -18.51
CA SER A 83 -4.00 -8.70 -19.08
C SER A 83 -2.78 -8.82 -18.16
N THR A 84 -2.98 -9.12 -16.87
CA THR A 84 -1.89 -9.17 -15.89
C THR A 84 -1.91 -10.52 -15.17
N LYS A 85 -1.12 -11.49 -15.66
CA LYS A 85 -0.79 -12.70 -14.90
C LYS A 85 0.04 -12.27 -13.69
N VAL A 86 -0.62 -11.90 -12.60
CA VAL A 86 0.05 -11.75 -11.31
C VAL A 86 0.53 -13.13 -10.93
N ALA A 87 1.86 -13.30 -10.91
CA ALA A 87 2.51 -14.54 -10.53
C ALA A 87 1.92 -15.01 -9.19
N THR A 88 1.69 -16.31 -9.09
CA THR A 88 1.08 -17.05 -7.98
C THR A 88 1.80 -16.93 -6.63
N ASP A 89 2.81 -16.08 -6.53
CA ASP A 89 3.52 -15.75 -5.30
C ASP A 89 3.60 -14.23 -5.20
N VAL A 90 2.61 -13.62 -4.54
CA VAL A 90 2.64 -12.18 -4.35
C VAL A 90 3.35 -11.85 -3.06
N ALA A 91 4.54 -11.28 -3.21
CA ALA A 91 5.31 -10.73 -2.11
C ALA A 91 4.61 -9.48 -1.54
N PHE A 92 4.34 -9.48 -0.23
CA PHE A 92 3.97 -8.26 0.46
C PHE A 92 5.14 -7.28 0.56
N PRO A 93 4.87 -5.97 0.61
CA PRO A 93 3.55 -5.32 0.59
C PRO A 93 2.95 -5.23 -0.80
N VAL A 94 1.62 -5.10 -0.86
CA VAL A 94 0.89 -4.79 -2.08
C VAL A 94 0.58 -3.30 -2.10
N VAL A 95 0.94 -2.62 -3.18
CA VAL A 95 0.80 -1.17 -3.32
C VAL A 95 -0.24 -0.83 -4.39
N PHE A 96 -1.13 0.09 -4.07
CA PHE A 96 -2.11 0.67 -4.97
C PHE A 96 -1.89 2.17 -5.11
N ILE A 97 -1.96 2.68 -6.33
CA ILE A 97 -1.84 4.11 -6.65
C ILE A 97 -2.95 4.50 -7.65
N GLY A 98 -3.69 5.56 -7.37
CA GLY A 98 -4.77 6.05 -8.22
C GLY A 98 -5.88 5.03 -8.46
N GLY A 99 -6.16 4.18 -7.47
CA GLY A 99 -7.15 3.11 -7.59
C GLY A 99 -6.67 1.85 -8.32
N ARG A 100 -5.41 1.80 -8.79
CA ARG A 100 -4.84 0.68 -9.57
C ARG A 100 -3.79 -0.08 -8.77
N LEU A 101 -3.69 -1.39 -9.01
CA LEU A 101 -2.64 -2.24 -8.44
C LEU A 101 -1.31 -1.92 -9.11
N LEU A 102 -0.32 -1.47 -8.32
CA LEU A 102 1.06 -1.30 -8.77
C LEU A 102 1.85 -2.61 -8.66
N GLY A 103 1.61 -3.38 -7.59
CA GLY A 103 2.32 -4.63 -7.30
C GLY A 103 3.05 -4.59 -5.96
N GLY A 104 4.23 -5.21 -5.91
CA GLY A 104 5.05 -5.34 -4.71
C GLY A 104 5.89 -4.09 -4.36
N LEU A 105 6.70 -4.19 -3.30
CA LEU A 105 7.76 -3.21 -3.02
C LEU A 105 8.76 -3.10 -4.18
N ASP A 106 9.09 -4.19 -4.85
CA ASP A 106 10.06 -4.19 -5.96
C ASP A 106 9.60 -3.31 -7.13
N CYS A 107 8.31 -3.37 -7.49
CA CYS A 107 7.73 -2.50 -8.51
C CYS A 107 7.76 -1.03 -8.06
N LEU A 108 7.45 -0.75 -6.80
CA LEU A 108 7.53 0.61 -6.25
C LEU A 108 8.96 1.17 -6.30
N MET A 109 9.96 0.34 -5.94
CA MET A 109 11.38 0.68 -6.00
C MET A 109 11.84 0.90 -7.46
N ALA A 110 11.43 0.04 -8.38
CA ALA A 110 11.75 0.19 -9.80
C ALA A 110 11.21 1.53 -10.36
N MET A 111 9.97 1.89 -10.06
CA MET A 111 9.38 3.18 -10.47
C MET A 111 10.10 4.37 -9.84
N HIS A 112 10.55 4.24 -8.59
CA HIS A 112 11.34 5.26 -7.92
C HIS A 112 12.69 5.46 -8.59
N MET A 113 13.41 4.37 -8.90
CA MET A 113 14.70 4.41 -9.60
C MET A 113 14.59 4.95 -11.02
N ALA A 114 13.49 4.63 -11.72
CA ALA A 114 13.19 5.15 -13.05
C ALA A 114 12.80 6.65 -13.04
N GLY A 115 12.56 7.24 -11.87
CA GLY A 115 12.10 8.63 -11.74
C GLY A 115 10.63 8.85 -12.11
N GLU A 116 9.87 7.79 -12.36
CA GLU A 116 8.48 7.86 -12.82
C GLU A 116 7.46 7.92 -11.67
N LEU A 117 7.88 7.54 -10.46
CA LEU A 117 6.98 7.47 -9.30
C LEU A 117 6.31 8.81 -8.97
N VAL A 118 7.06 9.92 -9.02
CA VAL A 118 6.52 11.25 -8.72
C VAL A 118 5.44 11.64 -9.73
N THR A 119 5.67 11.37 -11.02
CA THR A 119 4.69 11.62 -12.08
C THR A 119 3.42 10.81 -11.88
N LEU A 120 3.57 9.54 -11.52
CA LEU A 120 2.44 8.67 -11.22
C LEU A 120 1.63 9.17 -10.00
N LEU A 121 2.32 9.59 -8.93
CA LEU A 121 1.69 10.15 -7.73
C LEU A 121 0.93 11.45 -8.03
N LYS A 122 1.48 12.32 -8.89
CA LYS A 122 0.79 13.53 -9.35
C LYS A 122 -0.48 13.19 -10.12
N HIS A 123 -0.40 12.26 -11.07
CA HIS A 123 -1.56 11.84 -11.87
C HIS A 123 -2.66 11.21 -11.00
N ALA A 124 -2.27 10.49 -9.95
CA ALA A 124 -3.19 9.91 -8.98
C ALA A 124 -3.79 10.93 -7.99
N GLY A 125 -3.39 12.21 -8.03
CA GLY A 125 -3.80 13.22 -7.04
C GLY A 125 -3.23 12.97 -5.64
N ALA A 126 -2.15 12.18 -5.53
CA ALA A 126 -1.49 11.89 -4.27
C ALA A 126 -0.51 12.99 -3.85
N LEU A 127 -0.15 13.89 -4.76
CA LEU A 127 0.80 14.97 -4.57
C LEU A 127 0.20 16.29 -5.07
N TRP A 128 0.27 17.34 -4.23
CA TRP A 128 -0.22 18.68 -4.53
C TRP A 128 0.97 19.61 -4.79
N LEU A 129 1.50 19.59 -6.01
CA LEU A 129 2.49 20.56 -6.51
C LEU A 129 2.06 21.06 -7.89
#